data_AF-A0AAF0T677-F1
#
_entry.id   AF-A0AAF0T677-F1
#
_cell.length_a   1.000
_cell.length_b   1.000
_cell.length_c   1.000
_cell.angle_alpha   90.00
_cell.angle_beta   90.00
_cell.angle_gamma   90.00
#
_symmetry.space_group_name_H-M   'P 1'
#
loop_
_entity.id
_entity.type
_entity.pdbx_description
1 polymer ?
#
loop_
_entity_poly.entity_id
_entity_poly.type
_entity_poly.pdbx_seq_one_letter_code
_entity_poly.pdbx_strand_id
1 'polypeptide(L)' 'MTKVVEKNGLFSIKRMELINIKSNLVDEADAKTLITSLRSSIEVVIINHFGSKIAEEPCARTILKSEEIS' A
#
# COMPACT_ATOMS: atom_id res chain seq x y z
N MET A 1 -1.50 -16.39 3.85
CA MET A 1 -2.61 -16.95 3.04
C MET A 1 -2.62 -18.47 3.07
N THR A 2 -1.51 -19.17 2.79
CA THR A 2 -1.40 -20.64 2.80
C THR A 2 -2.06 -21.32 4.00
N LYS A 3 -1.67 -20.95 5.23
CA LYS A 3 -2.23 -21.52 6.47
C LYS A 3 -3.76 -21.38 6.58
N VAL A 4 -4.33 -20.31 6.02
CA VAL A 4 -5.78 -20.06 6.04
C VAL A 4 -6.49 -21.01 5.08
N VAL A 5 -5.92 -21.21 3.88
CA VAL A 5 -6.45 -22.13 2.87
C VAL A 5 -6.35 -23.58 3.33
N GLU A 6 -5.22 -23.97 3.92
CA GLU A 6 -5.02 -25.30 4.51
C GLU A 6 -6.02 -25.59 5.63
N LYS A 7 -6.24 -24.62 6.53
CA LYS A 7 -7.23 -24.75 7.60
C LYS A 7 -8.67 -24.80 7.06
N ASN A 8 -8.96 -24.11 5.96
CA ASN A 8 -10.29 -24.09 5.36
C ASN A 8 -10.65 -25.43 4.72
N GLY A 9 -9.70 -26.15 4.12
CA GLY A 9 -9.90 -27.49 3.58
C GLY A 9 -10.81 -27.60 2.34
N LEU A 10 -11.40 -26.50 1.85
CA LEU A 10 -12.28 -26.49 0.67
C LEU A 10 -11.51 -26.23 -0.64
N PHE A 11 -10.29 -25.70 -0.56
CA PHE A 11 -9.49 -25.34 -1.71
C PHE A 11 -8.11 -26.00 -1.65
N SER A 12 -7.61 -26.43 -2.81
CA SER A 12 -6.22 -26.88 -2.96
C SER A 12 -5.41 -25.82 -3.69
N ILE A 13 -4.31 -25.35 -3.10
CA ILE A 13 -3.39 -24.41 -3.76
C ILE A 13 -2.64 -25.16 -4.86
N LYS A 14 -2.86 -24.76 -6.11
CA LYS A 14 -2.14 -25.33 -7.28
C LYS A 14 -0.82 -24.63 -7.56
N ARG A 15 -0.78 -23.30 -7.37
CA ARG A 15 0.40 -22.46 -7.57
C ARG A 15 0.31 -21.26 -6.64
N MET A 16 1.42 -20.87 -6.03
CA MET A 16 1.55 -19.62 -5.30
C MET A 16 2.95 -19.07 -5.55
N GLU A 17 3.04 -17.83 -5.99
CA GLU A 17 4.31 -17.20 -6.34
C GLU A 17 4.44 -15.85 -5.64
N LEU A 18 5.67 -15.52 -5.27
CA LEU A 18 6.02 -14.20 -4.80
C LEU A 18 6.56 -13.42 -5.99
N ILE A 19 5.88 -12.34 -6.35
CA ILE A 19 6.29 -11.46 -7.44
C ILE A 19 6.95 -10.23 -6.82
N ASN A 20 8.17 -9.91 -7.25
CA ASN A 20 8.82 -8.66 -6.88
C ASN A 20 8.30 -7.52 -7.76
N ILE A 21 7.34 -6.76 -7.26
CA ILE A 21 6.73 -5.63 -7.99
C ILE A 21 7.72 -4.45 -8.11
N LYS A 22 8.78 -4.43 -7.30
CA LYS A 22 9.74 -3.32 -7.22
C LYS A 22 10.47 -3.05 -8.54
N SER A 23 10.72 -4.04 -9.40
CA SER A 23 11.44 -3.85 -10.67
C SER A 23 10.65 -3.08 -11.73
N ASN A 24 9.31 -3.08 -11.66
CA ASN A 24 8.46 -2.46 -12.68
C ASN A 24 7.99 -1.05 -12.28
N LEU A 25 8.15 -0.69 -11.00
CA LEU A 25 7.76 0.62 -10.49
C LEU A 25 8.96 1.56 -10.29
N VAL A 26 10.14 1.05 -9.97
CA VAL A 26 11.29 1.94 -9.65
C VAL A 26 11.89 2.61 -10.89
N ASP A 27 11.81 1.98 -12.07
CA ASP A 27 12.31 2.60 -13.32
C ASP A 27 11.24 3.44 -14.06
N GLU A 28 9.95 3.27 -13.74
CA GLU A 28 8.83 3.89 -14.49
C GLU A 28 7.90 4.79 -13.63
N ALA A 29 7.85 4.59 -12.30
CA ALA A 29 7.01 5.39 -11.41
C ALA A 29 7.86 6.25 -10.46
N ASP A 30 7.73 7.58 -10.63
CA ASP A 30 8.17 8.60 -9.67
C ASP A 30 7.72 8.24 -8.23
N ALA A 31 8.61 8.43 -7.26
CA ALA A 31 8.36 8.23 -5.82
C ALA A 31 7.05 8.89 -5.34
N LYS A 32 6.69 10.04 -5.94
CA LYS A 32 5.42 10.74 -5.72
C LYS A 32 4.20 9.91 -6.13
N THR A 33 4.28 9.19 -7.24
CA THR A 33 3.21 8.31 -7.73
C THR A 33 3.01 7.14 -6.76
N LEU A 34 4.10 6.56 -6.27
CA LEU A 34 4.05 5.49 -5.27
C LEU A 34 3.41 5.95 -3.96
N ILE A 35 3.82 7.11 -3.45
CA ILE A 35 3.33 7.64 -2.18
C ILE A 35 1.86 8.09 -2.29
N THR A 36 1.45 8.61 -3.46
CA THR A 36 0.04 8.95 -3.72
C THR A 36 -0.84 7.70 -3.77
N SER A 37 -0.38 6.62 -4.39
CA SER A 37 -1.09 5.33 -4.45
C SER A 37 -1.20 4.66 -3.07
N LEU A 38 -0.13 4.74 -2.28
CA LEU A 38 -0.15 4.26 -0.90
C LEU A 38 -1.16 5.05 -0.06
N ARG A 39 -1.17 6.39 -0.18
CA ARG A 39 -2.10 7.27 0.53
C ARG A 39 -3.55 6.91 0.21
N SER A 40 -3.92 6.84 -1.06
CA SER A 40 -5.31 6.52 -1.45
C SER A 40 -5.79 5.17 -0.92
N SER A 41 -4.87 4.19 -0.80
CA SER A 41 -5.17 2.86 -0.28
C SER A 41 -5.48 2.83 1.21
N ILE A 42 -4.97 3.79 1.99
CA ILE A 42 -5.08 3.81 3.47
C ILE A 42 -5.84 5.01 4.02
N GLU A 43 -6.10 6.03 3.22
CA GLU A 43 -6.72 7.31 3.62
C GLU A 43 -8.03 7.10 4.38
N VAL A 44 -8.92 6.25 3.86
CA VAL A 44 -10.21 5.94 4.52
C VAL A 44 -10.00 5.30 5.90
N VAL A 45 -8.99 4.45 6.05
CA VAL A 45 -8.67 3.81 7.35
C VAL A 45 -8.18 4.86 8.34
N ILE A 46 -7.31 5.77 7.89
CA ILE A 46 -6.78 6.86 8.71
C ILE A 46 -7.91 7.82 9.14
N ILE A 47 -8.78 8.22 8.20
CA ILE A 47 -9.93 9.09 8.46
C ILE A 47 -10.89 8.44 9.45
N ASN A 48 -11.18 7.15 9.28
CA ASN A 48 -12.11 6.45 10.17
C ASN A 48 -11.55 6.30 11.61
N HIS A 49 -10.23 6.21 11.76
CA HIS A 49 -9.61 6.02 13.06
C HIS A 49 -9.34 7.34 13.79
N PHE A 50 -8.80 8.34 13.08
CA PHE A 50 -8.36 9.61 13.69
C PHE A 50 -9.31 10.78 13.43
N GLY A 51 -10.28 10.63 12.53
CA GLY A 51 -11.13 11.72 12.04
C GLY A 51 -10.45 12.51 10.91
N SER A 52 -11.27 13.12 10.04
CA SER A 52 -10.80 13.82 8.84
C SER A 52 -9.80 14.95 9.14
N LYS A 53 -10.04 15.73 10.20
CA LYS A 53 -9.17 16.85 10.60
C LYS A 53 -7.74 16.43 10.94
N ILE A 54 -7.57 15.23 11.49
CA ILE A 54 -6.24 14.71 11.88
C ILE A 54 -5.61 13.96 10.71
N ALA A 55 -6.39 13.40 9.79
CA ALA A 55 -5.89 12.62 8.66
C ALA A 55 -5.22 13.45 7.56
N GLU A 56 -5.63 14.72 7.37
CA GLU A 56 -5.10 15.59 6.31
C GLU A 56 -3.61 15.94 6.50
N GLU A 57 -3.20 16.30 7.71
CA GLU A 57 -1.83 16.77 7.98
C GLU A 57 -0.76 15.68 7.76
N PRO A 58 -0.90 14.45 8.29
CA PRO A 58 0.03 13.36 8.02
C PRO A 58 0.10 13.02 6.54
N CYS A 59 -1.05 12.99 5.85
CA CYS A 59 -1.11 12.70 4.42
C CYS A 59 -0.36 13.75 3.59
N ALA A 60 -0.55 15.03 3.87
CA ALA A 60 0.17 16.12 3.20
C ALA A 60 1.68 16.07 3.49
N ARG A 61 2.06 15.81 4.75
CA ARG A 61 3.46 15.69 5.16
C ARG A 61 4.18 14.53 4.45
N THR A 62 3.51 13.39 4.26
CA THR A 62 4.09 12.24 3.55
C THR A 62 4.34 12.53 2.07
N ILE A 63 3.48 13.33 1.42
CA ILE A 63 3.70 13.77 0.03
C ILE A 63 4.92 14.70 -0.05
N LEU A 64 5.02 15.71 0.81
CA LEU A 64 6.19 16.60 0.80
C LEU A 64 7.49 15.84 1.07
N LYS A 65 7.46 14.89 2.00
CA LYS A 65 8.60 13.99 2.27
C LYS A 65 8.99 13.16 1.04
N SER A 66 8.02 12.79 0.19
CA SER A 66 8.26 12.04 -1.05
C SER A 66 9.05 12.84 -2.08
N GLU A 67 8.82 14.16 -2.12
CA GLU A 67 9.51 15.07 -3.03
C GLU A 67 10.94 15.37 -2.57
N GLU A 68 11.22 15.31 -1.25
CA GLU A 68 12.56 15.48 -0.68
C GLU A 68 13.49 14.29 -0.94
N ILE A 69 12.93 13.09 -1.13
CA ILE A 69 13.67 11.83 -1.26
C ILE A 69 13.73 11.31 -2.70
N SER A 70 13.10 12.02 -3.64
CA SER A 70 13.19 11.78 -5.09
C SER A 70 14.30 12.60 -5.72
#